data_AF-A0A2W4RZ35-F1
#
_entry.id   AF-A0A2W4RZ35-F1
#
_cell.length_a   1.000
_cell.length_b   1.000
_cell.length_c   1.000
_cell.angle_alpha   90.00
_cell.angle_beta   90.00
_cell.angle_gamma   90.00
#
_symmetry.space_group_name_H-M   'P 1'
#
loop_
_entity.id
_entity.type
_entity.pdbx_description
1 polymer ?
#
loop_
_entity_poly.entity_id
_entity_poly.type
_entity_poly.pdbx_seq_one_letter_code
_entity_poly.pdbx_strand_id
1 'polypeptide(L)' 'MAGGRPTVEGTVVEVLPRALYRVAIDDREVTAHAASGLGRNFVRLVVGDRVLVELSPRDRTRGRIVRRQ' A
#
# COMPACT_ATOMS: atom_id res chain seq x y z
N MET A 1 -16.59 6.27 18.29
CA MET A 1 -15.98 7.08 17.21
C MET A 1 -14.92 6.22 16.54
N ALA A 2 -15.19 5.70 15.34
CA ALA A 2 -14.30 4.76 14.67
C ALA A 2 -12.98 5.46 14.29
N GLY A 3 -11.90 5.18 15.02
CA GLY A 3 -10.54 5.64 14.74
C GLY A 3 -9.92 4.94 13.54
N GLY A 4 -10.62 4.94 12.40
CA GLY A 4 -10.14 4.36 11.16
C GLY A 4 -8.94 5.15 10.66
N ARG A 5 -7.81 4.46 10.44
CA ARG A 5 -6.66 5.06 9.76
C ARG A 5 -7.07 5.39 8.32
N PRO A 6 -6.69 6.55 7.77
CA PRO A 6 -7.11 6.98 6.44
C PRO A 6 -6.58 6.00 5.39
N THR A 7 -7.50 5.47 4.58
CA THR A 7 -7.19 4.61 3.43
C THR A 7 -7.36 5.37 2.13
N VAL A 8 -6.46 5.13 1.18
CA VAL A 8 -6.44 5.75 -0.15
C VAL A 8 -6.20 4.68 -1.20
N GLU A 9 -6.78 4.84 -2.39
CA GLU A 9 -6.51 3.97 -3.52
C GLU A 9 -5.23 4.40 -4.23
N GLY A 10 -4.48 3.42 -4.74
CA GLY A 10 -3.24 3.67 -5.45
C GLY A 10 -2.90 2.58 -6.44
N THR A 11 -1.87 2.84 -7.24
CA THR A 11 -1.35 1.89 -8.22
C THR A 11 0.12 1.61 -7.94
N VAL A 12 0.51 0.33 -7.91
CA VAL A 12 1.91 -0.08 -7.76
C VAL A 12 2.68 0.38 -8.99
N VAL A 13 3.70 1.21 -8.82
CA VAL A 13 4.57 1.69 -9.91
C VAL A 13 5.94 1.02 -9.89
N GLU A 14 6.35 0.47 -8.74
CA GLU A 14 7.64 -0.21 -8.62
C GLU A 14 7.62 -1.26 -7.49
N VAL A 15 8.36 -2.36 -7.70
CA VAL A 15 8.63 -3.37 -6.68
C VAL A 15 10.04 -3.15 -6.13
N LEU A 16 10.15 -2.89 -4.83
CA LEU A 16 11.39 -2.56 -4.15
C LEU A 16 11.94 -3.77 -3.37
N PRO A 17 13.22 -3.75 -2.96
CA PRO A 17 13.78 -4.77 -2.07
C PRO A 17 13.00 -4.88 -0.75
N ARG A 18 13.10 -6.05 -0.09
CA ARG A 18 12.46 -6.34 1.22
C ARG A 18 10.93 -6.30 1.20
N ALA A 19 10.32 -6.64 0.06
CA ALA A 19 8.86 -6.68 -0.13
C ALA A 19 8.19 -5.32 0.16
N LEU A 20 8.88 -4.24 -0.22
CA LEU A 20 8.33 -2.90 -0.28
C LEU A 20 7.83 -2.62 -1.70
N TYR A 21 6.89 -1.69 -1.81
CA TYR A 21 6.30 -1.28 -3.07
C TYR A 21 6.22 0.23 -3.11
N ARG A 22 6.55 0.80 -4.26
CA ARG A 22 6.24 2.19 -4.57
C ARG A 22 4.83 2.23 -5.13
N VAL A 23 3.98 3.03 -4.50
CA VAL A 23 2.58 3.17 -4.90
C VAL A 23 2.32 4.63 -5.23
N ALA A 24 1.86 4.90 -6.44
CA ALA A 24 1.33 6.20 -6.82
C ALA A 24 -0.07 6.37 -6.22
N ILE A 25 -0.25 7.44 -5.45
CA ILE A 25 -1.51 7.86 -4.84
C ILE A 25 -1.71 9.35 -5.10
N ASP A 26 -2.89 9.77 -5.51
CA ASP A 26 -3.17 11.17 -5.88
C ASP A 26 -2.03 11.76 -6.75
N ASP A 27 -1.35 12.81 -6.27
CA ASP A 27 -0.23 13.49 -6.94
C ASP A 27 1.16 13.14 -6.36
N ARG A 28 1.32 11.99 -5.70
CA ARG A 28 2.60 11.60 -5.08
C ARG A 28 2.84 10.09 -5.02
N GLU A 29 4.05 9.71 -4.65
CA GLU A 29 4.41 8.31 -4.41
C GLU A 29 4.63 8.05 -2.92
N VAL A 30 4.19 6.87 -2.47
CA VAL A 30 4.43 6.39 -1.11
C VAL A 30 5.12 5.03 -1.13
N THR A 31 5.95 4.79 -0.12
CA THR A 31 6.53 3.47 0.11
C THR A 31 5.64 2.68 1.05
N ALA A 32 5.16 1.52 0.59
CA ALA A 32 4.27 0.69 1.38
C ALA A 32 4.74 -0.76 1.46
N HIS A 33 4.55 -1.37 2.62
CA HIS A 33 4.66 -2.83 2.77
C HIS A 33 3.29 -3.50 2.65
N ALA A 34 3.25 -4.77 2.27
CA ALA A 34 2.03 -5.57 2.37
C ALA A 34 1.71 -5.86 3.85
N ALA A 35 0.44 -5.77 4.26
CA ALA A 35 0.03 -6.13 5.61
C ALA A 35 0.28 -7.63 5.89
N SER A 36 0.83 -7.94 7.05
CA SER A 36 0.90 -9.32 7.54
C SER A 36 -0.52 -9.84 7.82
N GLY A 37 -0.85 -11.02 7.28
CA GLY A 37 -2.16 -11.65 7.50
C GLY A 37 -3.14 -11.59 6.33
N LEU A 38 -2.74 -11.07 5.16
CA LEU A 38 -3.57 -11.05 3.95
C LEU A 38 -3.80 -12.45 3.31
N GLY A 39 -3.59 -13.53 4.05
CA GLY A 39 -3.72 -14.91 3.59
C GLY A 39 -2.54 -15.41 2.75
N ARG A 40 -2.53 -16.73 2.48
CA ARG A 40 -1.47 -17.41 1.70
C ARG A 40 -1.32 -16.92 0.24
N ASN A 41 -2.30 -16.15 -0.24
CA ASN A 41 -2.42 -15.68 -1.62
C ASN A 41 -2.29 -14.14 -1.75
N PHE A 42 -1.56 -13.47 -0.87
CA PHE A 42 -1.17 -12.05 -1.08
C PHE A 42 0.29 -11.94 -1.52
N VAL A 43 0.70 -12.79 -2.46
CA VAL A 43 0.75 -12.41 -3.89
C VAL A 43 1.71 -11.26 -4.08
N ARG A 44 2.82 -11.62 -4.70
CA ARG A 44 3.77 -10.76 -5.40
C ARG A 44 3.00 -9.70 -6.19
N LEU A 45 2.83 -8.51 -5.60
CA LEU A 45 2.25 -7.39 -6.34
C LEU A 45 3.20 -7.05 -7.48
N VAL A 46 2.63 -6.73 -8.62
CA VAL A 46 3.38 -6.31 -9.79
C VAL A 46 3.05 -4.86 -10.12
N VAL A 47 3.90 -4.23 -10.92
CA VAL A 47 3.65 -2.90 -11.45
C VAL A 47 2.33 -2.91 -12.23
N GLY A 48 1.49 -1.91 -11.97
CA GLY A 48 0.14 -1.78 -12.54
C GLY A 48 -0.98 -2.30 -11.64
N ASP A 49 -0.68 -3.04 -10.56
CA ASP A 49 -1.72 -3.52 -9.64
C ASP A 49 -2.37 -2.35 -8.88
N ARG A 50 -3.70 -2.35 -8.82
CA ARG A 50 -4.49 -1.43 -7.99
C ARG A 50 -4.57 -1.95 -6.57
N VAL A 51 -4.28 -1.08 -5.61
CA VAL A 51 -4.18 -1.41 -4.20
C VAL A 51 -4.86 -0.37 -3.31
N LEU A 52 -5.36 -0.81 -2.17
CA LEU A 52 -5.82 0.07 -1.09
C LEU A 52 -4.70 0.20 -0.05
N VAL A 53 -4.27 1.43 0.20
CA VAL A 53 -3.17 1.78 1.10
C VAL A 53 -3.71 2.53 2.31
N GLU A 54 -3.40 2.02 3.50
CA GLU A 54 -3.60 2.71 4.75
C GLU A 54 -2.36 3.58 5.03
N LEU A 55 -2.54 4.91 5.11
CA LEU A 55 -1.42 5.82 5.34
C LEU A 55 -1.04 5.88 6.81
N SER A 56 0.26 5.98 7.09
CA SER A 56 0.73 6.23 8.44
C SER A 56 0.28 7.63 8.89
N PRO A 57 -0.33 7.76 10.08
CA PRO A 57 -0.80 9.05 10.58
C PRO A 57 0.36 10.02 10.90
N ARG A 58 1.57 9.48 11.12
CA ARG A 58 2.76 10.27 11.46
C ARG A 58 3.60 10.65 10.24
N ASP A 59 3.55 9.83 9.20
CA ASP A 59 4.37 9.99 8.00
C ASP A 59 3.55 9.62 6.76
N ARG A 60 3.06 10.64 6.06
CA ARG A 60 2.21 10.46 4.87
C ARG A 60 2.97 9.95 3.64
N THR A 61 4.30 9.72 3.73
CA THR A 61 5.10 9.07 2.68
C THR A 61 5.17 7.55 2.84
N ARG A 62 4.68 7.02 3.97
CA ARG A 62 4.67 5.60 4.28
C ARG A 62 3.24 5.09 4.45
N GLY A 63 3.02 3.86 3.97
CA GLY A 63 1.72 3.21 4.06
C GLY A 63 1.79 1.71 4.24
N ARG A 64 0.62 1.11 4.38
CA ARG A 64 0.42 -0.34 4.44
C ARG A 64 -0.62 -0.74 3.42
N ILE A 65 -0.27 -1.66 2.53
CA ILE A 65 -1.20 -2.22 1.56
C ILE A 65 -2.10 -3.21 2.29
N VAL A 66 -3.40 -2.93 2.32
CA VAL A 66 -4.41 -3.72 3.04
C VAL A 66 -5.32 -4.49 2.10
N ARG A 67 -5.35 -4.16 0.80
CA ARG A 67 -6.13 -4.90 -0.19
C ARG A 67 -5.57 -4.69 -1.61
N ARG A 68 -5.66 -5.72 -2.45
CA ARG A 68 -5.50 -5.67 -3.91
C ARG A 68 -6.91 -5.68 -4.50
N GLN A 69 -7.22 -4.73 -5.38
CA GLN A 69 -8.50 -4.73 -6.10
C GLN A 69 -8.49 -5.75 -7.24
#